data_AF-A0A2V4D4I1-F1
#
_entry.id   AF-A0A2V4D4I1-F1
#
_cell.length_a   1.000
_cell.length_b   1.000
_cell.length_c   1.000
_cell.angle_alpha   90.00
_cell.angle_beta   90.00
_cell.angle_gamma   90.00
#
_symmetry.space_group_name_H-M   'P 1'
#
loop_
_entity.id
_entity.type
_entity.pdbx_description
1 polymer ?
#
loop_
_entity_poly.entity_id
_entity_poly.type
_entity_poly.pdbx_seq_one_letter_code
_entity_poly.pdbx_strand_id
1 'polypeptide(L)'
;AKSIFSRGGQMRVVFQTPSTMIALYLLLSWTLLLNSLDRTQLEAHELYGAPIIILLSTGLLVYGWRGRVEPKSIPWLLGCLAALSGLLAWGFGDTLPGDVDDVFAGPLTRGQLAWIMLPAVLLTVPALGLEVWSRGRKWWHLRQGGGRGSPARQMRHSRAALAGMGAHLIHLGLLILIIGHIFATTLVDRGNISHRLSLSEDNPVVEGDLVLVFTDIELLSIGDEEFDSRFDVGVGYVGAVVEVYEVADPGGAGSGGADNAVILGDHIATLQPGVLRFENGFARSEVATMSRASGDFILIFDLSQASELGQAMVMGDLDEVERIRVTAYDLPGSHLVWLGWSLMLLGMMLNWQSWWPAPAFAVTKQYSTSGDGEGRTGSDEEE
;
A
#
# COMPACT_ATOMS: atom_id res chain seq x y z
N ALA A 1 4.39 12.94 38.87
CA ALA A 1 4.25 12.60 37.43
C ALA A 1 4.83 13.74 36.60
N LYS A 2 5.54 13.48 35.47
CA LYS A 2 5.99 14.57 34.58
C LYS A 2 4.77 15.12 33.83
N SER A 3 4.61 16.44 33.76
CA SER A 3 3.49 17.09 33.05
C SER A 3 3.44 16.66 31.57
N ILE A 4 2.24 16.42 31.05
CA ILE A 4 2.00 16.13 29.62
C ILE A 4 2.33 17.31 28.70
N PHE A 5 2.49 18.51 29.26
CA PHE A 5 2.95 19.71 28.54
C PHE A 5 4.49 19.83 28.51
N SER A 6 5.20 18.90 29.16
CA SER A 6 6.66 18.83 29.12
C SER A 6 7.11 17.83 28.05
N ARG A 7 8.26 18.10 27.43
CA ARG A 7 8.89 17.18 26.47
C ARG A 7 9.00 15.75 27.02
N GLY A 8 9.41 15.62 28.28
CA GLY A 8 9.58 14.31 28.92
C GLY A 8 8.27 13.56 29.16
N GLY A 9 7.16 14.27 29.38
CA GLY A 9 5.83 13.69 29.45
C GLY A 9 5.33 13.23 28.07
N GLN A 10 5.47 14.10 27.06
CA GLN A 10 5.05 13.82 25.67
C GLN A 10 5.80 12.62 25.09
N MET A 11 7.13 12.59 25.21
CA MET A 11 7.93 11.50 24.66
C MET A 11 7.61 10.15 25.29
N ARG A 12 7.23 10.10 26.58
CA ARG A 12 6.84 8.85 27.23
C ARG A 12 5.62 8.22 26.55
N VAL A 13 4.62 9.02 26.21
CA VAL A 13 3.41 8.57 25.52
C VAL A 13 3.76 8.16 24.08
N VAL A 14 4.43 9.06 23.37
CA VAL A 14 4.75 8.91 21.95
C VAL A 14 5.61 7.68 21.64
N PHE A 15 6.53 7.29 22.53
CA PHE A 15 7.35 6.11 22.32
C PHE A 15 6.56 4.79 22.32
N GLN A 16 5.42 4.74 23.01
CA GLN A 16 4.56 3.56 23.06
C GLN A 16 3.48 3.57 21.97
N THR A 17 3.17 4.75 21.42
CA THR A 17 2.07 4.93 20.47
C THR A 17 2.11 3.95 19.30
N PRO A 18 3.23 3.75 18.57
CA PRO A 18 3.21 2.84 17.42
C PRO A 18 2.83 1.41 17.79
N SER A 19 3.45 0.84 18.81
CA SER A 19 3.14 -0.52 19.27
C SER A 19 1.71 -0.65 19.80
N THR A 20 1.26 0.31 20.59
CA THR A 20 -0.08 0.25 21.20
C THR A 20 -1.18 0.43 20.17
N MET A 21 -1.04 1.39 19.24
CA MET A 21 -2.04 1.61 18.20
C MET A 21 -2.10 0.46 17.20
N ILE A 22 -0.95 -0.10 16.80
CA ILE A 22 -0.94 -1.31 15.93
C ILE A 22 -1.62 -2.49 16.63
N ALA A 23 -1.32 -2.73 17.91
CA ALA A 23 -1.95 -3.80 18.67
C ALA A 23 -3.47 -3.61 18.80
N LEU A 24 -3.93 -2.38 19.04
CA LEU A 24 -5.36 -2.05 19.07
C LEU A 24 -6.03 -2.24 17.71
N TYR A 25 -5.36 -1.84 16.62
CA TYR A 25 -5.88 -2.02 15.26
C TYR A 25 -6.03 -3.50 14.91
N LEU A 26 -5.02 -4.32 15.22
CA LEU A 26 -5.08 -5.78 15.02
C LEU A 26 -6.16 -6.43 15.89
N LEU A 27 -6.30 -6.00 17.15
CA LEU A 27 -7.37 -6.47 18.03
C LEU A 27 -8.75 -6.12 17.46
N LEU A 28 -8.91 -4.90 16.95
CA LEU A 28 -10.13 -4.45 16.28
C LEU A 28 -10.42 -5.34 15.06
N SER A 29 -9.44 -5.53 14.16
CA SER A 29 -9.58 -6.41 13.00
C SER A 29 -10.04 -7.80 13.43
N TRP A 30 -9.37 -8.37 14.43
CA TRP A 30 -9.69 -9.71 14.91
C TRP A 30 -11.09 -9.79 15.55
N THR A 31 -11.48 -8.78 16.31
CA THR A 31 -12.82 -8.70 16.93
C THR A 31 -13.91 -8.60 15.86
N LEU A 32 -13.69 -7.79 14.82
CA LEU A 32 -14.64 -7.66 13.71
C LEU A 32 -14.73 -8.95 12.89
N LEU A 33 -13.60 -9.62 12.65
CA LEU A 33 -13.58 -10.93 11.98
C LEU A 33 -14.34 -12.00 12.78
N LEU A 34 -14.26 -11.97 14.11
CA LEU A 34 -15.03 -12.88 14.97
C LEU A 34 -16.53 -12.54 15.02
N ASN A 35 -16.87 -11.25 14.91
CA ASN A 35 -18.25 -10.78 14.93
C ASN A 35 -18.95 -10.86 13.56
N SER A 36 -18.18 -10.97 12.47
CA SER A 36 -18.69 -11.18 11.12
C SER A 36 -19.08 -12.65 10.89
N LEU A 37 -20.18 -13.09 11.49
CA LEU A 37 -20.71 -14.45 11.28
C LEU A 37 -21.28 -14.64 9.86
N ASP A 38 -21.95 -13.62 9.31
CA ASP A 38 -22.68 -13.73 8.03
C ASP A 38 -22.14 -12.82 6.91
N ARG A 39 -21.43 -11.74 7.26
CA ARG A 39 -20.82 -10.81 6.29
C ARG A 39 -19.61 -10.10 6.90
N THR A 40 -18.54 -9.95 6.12
CA THR A 40 -17.37 -9.13 6.49
C THR A 40 -17.77 -7.68 6.73
N GLN A 41 -17.45 -7.16 7.92
CA GLN A 41 -17.81 -5.79 8.32
C GLN A 41 -16.70 -4.79 7.94
N LEU A 42 -16.49 -4.58 6.64
CA LEU A 42 -15.44 -3.68 6.14
C LEU A 42 -15.66 -2.23 6.59
N GLU A 43 -16.88 -1.74 6.48
CA GLU A 43 -17.28 -0.40 6.94
C GLU A 43 -16.96 -0.18 8.44
N ALA A 44 -17.29 -1.16 9.29
CA ALA A 44 -16.98 -1.06 10.71
C ALA A 44 -15.46 -1.02 10.96
N HIS A 45 -14.69 -1.75 10.16
CA HIS A 45 -13.23 -1.78 10.28
C HIS A 45 -12.62 -0.42 9.94
N GLU A 46 -13.09 0.22 8.88
CA GLU A 46 -12.69 1.55 8.46
C GLU A 46 -13.13 2.62 9.49
N LEU A 47 -14.36 2.54 10.01
CA LEU A 47 -14.90 3.52 10.96
C LEU A 47 -14.15 3.52 12.28
N TYR A 48 -14.03 2.34 12.89
CA TYR A 48 -13.39 2.19 14.19
C TYR A 48 -11.85 2.23 14.07
N GLY A 49 -11.32 1.92 12.89
CA GLY A 49 -9.90 2.05 12.57
C GLY A 49 -9.44 3.50 12.46
N ALA A 50 -10.29 4.41 11.97
CA ALA A 50 -9.93 5.80 11.72
C ALA A 50 -9.38 6.54 12.97
N PRO A 51 -10.02 6.51 14.15
CA PRO A 51 -9.45 7.07 15.38
C PRO A 51 -8.06 6.50 15.73
N ILE A 52 -7.84 5.21 15.50
CA ILE A 52 -6.56 4.55 15.79
C ILE A 52 -5.48 5.05 14.83
N ILE A 53 -5.80 5.20 13.55
CA ILE A 53 -4.89 5.76 12.52
C ILE A 53 -4.53 7.22 12.84
N ILE A 54 -5.50 8.03 13.27
CA ILE A 54 -5.28 9.43 13.66
C ILE A 54 -4.35 9.50 14.87
N LEU A 55 -4.58 8.69 15.90
CA LEU A 55 -3.74 8.64 17.09
C LEU A 55 -2.32 8.15 16.78
N LEU A 56 -2.19 7.13 15.92
CA LEU A 56 -0.90 6.66 15.43
C LEU A 56 -0.14 7.77 14.70
N SER A 57 -0.79 8.43 13.74
CA SER A 57 -0.20 9.47 12.90
C SER A 57 0.20 10.68 13.72
N THR A 58 -0.70 11.20 14.57
CA THR A 58 -0.39 12.32 15.46
C THR A 58 0.69 11.99 16.48
N GLY A 59 0.76 10.76 17.00
CA GLY A 59 1.86 10.32 17.85
C GLY A 59 3.22 10.37 17.12
N LEU A 60 3.27 9.87 15.88
CA LEU A 60 4.47 9.93 15.04
C LEU A 60 4.81 11.38 14.62
N LEU A 61 3.83 12.25 14.43
CA LEU A 61 4.03 13.67 14.15
C LEU A 61 4.72 14.36 15.34
N VAL A 62 4.18 14.15 16.56
CA VAL A 62 4.78 14.68 17.79
C VAL A 62 6.19 14.14 18.00
N TYR A 63 6.45 12.88 17.63
CA TYR A 63 7.81 12.33 17.62
C TYR A 63 8.75 13.08 16.67
N GLY A 64 8.30 13.40 15.45
CA GLY A 64 9.05 14.19 14.47
C GLY A 64 9.32 15.63 14.94
N TRP A 65 8.43 16.17 15.75
CA TRP A 65 8.56 17.51 16.35
C TRP A 65 9.47 17.59 17.59
N ARG A 66 9.95 16.47 18.14
CA ARG A 66 10.65 16.38 19.44
C ARG A 66 11.85 17.31 19.65
N GLY A 67 12.37 17.94 18.60
CA GLY A 67 13.47 18.92 18.68
C GLY A 67 13.28 20.13 17.76
N ARG A 68 12.07 20.33 17.23
CA ARG A 68 11.74 21.40 16.27
C ARG A 68 10.62 22.31 16.75
N VAL A 69 9.75 21.81 17.64
CA VAL A 69 8.59 22.54 18.15
C VAL A 69 8.65 22.59 19.68
N GLU A 70 8.27 23.73 20.24
CA GLU A 70 8.18 23.88 21.69
C GLU A 70 7.08 22.97 22.28
N PRO A 71 7.34 22.21 23.36
CA PRO A 71 6.39 21.28 23.94
C PRO A 71 5.03 21.89 24.31
N LYS A 72 5.04 23.17 24.72
CA LYS A 72 3.82 23.89 25.12
C LYS A 72 2.89 24.19 23.93
N SER A 73 3.45 24.29 22.73
CA SER A 73 2.70 24.60 21.50
C SER A 73 2.09 23.35 20.86
N ILE A 74 2.59 22.15 21.17
CA ILE A 74 2.15 20.90 20.55
C ILE A 74 0.64 20.65 20.71
N PRO A 75 0.02 20.76 21.91
CA PRO A 75 -1.43 20.57 22.05
C PRO A 75 -2.25 21.55 21.22
N TRP A 76 -1.80 22.81 21.09
CA TRP A 76 -2.45 23.81 20.25
C TRP A 76 -2.36 23.47 18.77
N LEU A 77 -1.19 23.02 18.30
CA LEU A 77 -1.02 22.57 16.92
C LEU A 77 -1.87 21.34 16.59
N LEU A 78 -1.99 20.39 17.53
CA LEU A 78 -2.88 19.24 17.37
C LEU A 78 -4.36 19.67 17.35
N GLY A 79 -4.75 20.66 18.17
CA GLY A 79 -6.08 21.26 18.12
C GLY A 79 -6.36 21.96 16.79
N CYS A 80 -5.39 22.71 16.26
CA CYS A 80 -5.49 23.34 14.93
C CYS A 80 -5.61 22.29 13.82
N LEU A 81 -4.85 21.20 13.92
CA LEU A 81 -4.93 20.08 12.99
C LEU A 81 -6.31 19.41 13.03
N ALA A 82 -6.85 19.15 14.22
CA ALA A 82 -8.20 18.58 14.37
C ALA A 82 -9.28 19.52 13.81
N ALA A 83 -9.15 20.84 14.05
CA ALA A 83 -10.05 21.83 13.47
C ALA A 83 -9.94 21.88 11.94
N LEU A 84 -8.73 21.82 11.39
CA LEU A 84 -8.50 21.75 9.94
C LEU A 84 -9.13 20.49 9.34
N SER A 85 -8.91 19.32 9.95
CA SER A 85 -9.55 18.06 9.54
C SER A 85 -11.09 18.17 9.52
N GLY A 86 -11.69 18.78 10.56
CA GLY A 86 -13.13 18.99 10.61
C GLY A 86 -13.65 19.96 9.53
N LEU A 87 -12.91 21.05 9.27
CA LEU A 87 -13.25 22.01 8.21
C LEU A 87 -13.15 21.40 6.82
N LEU A 88 -12.10 20.61 6.57
CA LEU A 88 -11.91 19.92 5.30
C LEU A 88 -12.97 18.85 5.08
N ALA A 89 -13.28 18.05 6.11
CA ALA A 89 -14.36 17.07 6.01
C ALA A 89 -15.71 17.73 5.71
N TRP A 90 -16.02 18.84 6.39
CA TRP A 90 -17.27 19.55 6.18
C TRP A 90 -17.37 20.23 4.79
N GLY A 91 -16.29 20.87 4.34
CA GLY A 91 -16.32 21.71 3.15
C GLY A 91 -15.87 21.04 1.84
N PHE A 92 -15.17 19.92 1.93
CA PHE A 92 -14.53 19.25 0.79
C PHE A 92 -14.80 17.73 0.77
N GLY A 93 -15.79 17.25 1.52
CA GLY A 93 -16.14 15.83 1.62
C GLY A 93 -16.36 15.13 0.28
N ASP A 94 -16.81 15.88 -0.72
CA ASP A 94 -17.17 15.46 -2.08
C ASP A 94 -16.03 15.62 -3.11
N THR A 95 -14.86 16.12 -2.73
CA THR A 95 -13.80 16.47 -3.71
C THR A 95 -12.74 15.40 -3.94
N LEU A 96 -12.81 14.29 -3.20
CA LEU A 96 -11.85 13.17 -3.34
C LEU A 96 -12.33 12.20 -4.44
N PRO A 97 -11.44 11.36 -5.02
CA PRO A 97 -11.86 10.34 -5.98
C PRO A 97 -12.55 9.15 -5.30
N GLY A 98 -13.19 8.30 -6.10
CA GLY A 98 -13.91 7.11 -5.61
C GLY A 98 -15.33 7.45 -5.17
N ASP A 99 -15.87 6.62 -4.29
CA ASP A 99 -17.27 6.66 -3.82
C ASP A 99 -17.42 7.63 -2.63
N VAL A 100 -17.01 8.89 -2.82
CA VAL A 100 -16.95 9.89 -1.74
C VAL A 100 -18.29 10.23 -1.10
N ASP A 101 -19.35 10.14 -1.89
CA ASP A 101 -20.72 10.48 -1.49
C ASP A 101 -21.45 9.32 -0.81
N ASP A 102 -20.88 8.11 -0.88
CA ASP A 102 -21.50 6.94 -0.26
C ASP A 102 -21.58 7.13 1.26
N VAL A 103 -22.79 6.90 1.77
CA VAL A 103 -23.09 7.01 3.19
C VAL A 103 -22.44 5.85 3.91
N PHE A 104 -21.58 6.19 4.86
CA PHE A 104 -20.72 5.23 5.54
C PHE A 104 -21.27 4.84 6.91
N ALA A 105 -21.65 5.82 7.75
CA ALA A 105 -22.27 5.54 9.05
C ALA A 105 -23.08 6.75 9.54
N GLY A 106 -24.41 6.61 9.59
CA GLY A 106 -25.30 7.71 9.95
C GLY A 106 -25.19 8.85 8.92
N PRO A 107 -24.86 10.10 9.32
CA PRO A 107 -24.70 11.22 8.39
C PRO A 107 -23.31 11.33 7.76
N LEU A 108 -22.34 10.46 8.13
CA LEU A 108 -20.97 10.57 7.64
C LEU A 108 -20.79 9.87 6.30
N THR A 109 -20.19 10.57 5.33
CA THR A 109 -19.77 10.00 4.03
C THR A 109 -18.34 9.47 4.08
N ARG A 110 -17.97 8.63 3.11
CA ARG A 110 -16.59 8.11 2.97
C ARG A 110 -15.56 9.23 2.78
N GLY A 111 -15.88 10.23 1.96
CA GLY A 111 -14.98 11.36 1.73
C GLY A 111 -14.78 12.24 2.96
N GLN A 112 -15.82 12.42 3.79
CA GLN A 112 -15.70 13.08 5.10
C GLN A 112 -14.75 12.31 6.02
N LEU A 113 -14.88 10.98 6.10
CA LEU A 113 -13.99 10.14 6.91
C LEU A 113 -12.53 10.24 6.45
N ALA A 114 -12.30 10.22 5.13
CA ALA A 114 -10.98 10.38 4.55
C ALA A 114 -10.35 11.73 4.94
N TRP A 115 -11.08 12.84 4.82
CA TRP A 115 -10.60 14.16 5.24
C TRP A 115 -10.36 14.32 6.73
N ILE A 116 -11.06 13.57 7.57
CA ILE A 116 -10.76 13.54 9.01
C ILE A 116 -9.35 12.97 9.24
N MET A 117 -8.97 11.92 8.49
CA MET A 117 -7.69 11.22 8.65
C MET A 117 -6.51 11.88 7.89
N LEU A 118 -6.72 12.26 6.64
CA LEU A 118 -5.68 12.66 5.68
C LEU A 118 -4.73 13.75 6.21
N PRO A 119 -5.19 14.89 6.79
CA PRO A 119 -4.31 15.94 7.25
C PRO A 119 -3.29 15.46 8.28
N ALA A 120 -3.70 14.58 9.20
CA ALA A 120 -2.80 14.03 10.20
C ALA A 120 -1.72 13.15 9.56
N VAL A 121 -2.11 12.26 8.64
CA VAL A 121 -1.16 11.37 7.95
C VAL A 121 -0.21 12.19 7.07
N LEU A 122 -0.74 13.10 6.25
CA LEU A 122 0.02 13.92 5.31
C LEU A 122 1.05 14.83 5.99
N LEU A 123 0.71 15.46 7.12
CA LEU A 123 1.68 16.26 7.88
C LEU A 123 2.76 15.41 8.56
N THR A 124 2.47 14.14 8.84
CA THR A 124 3.41 13.22 9.48
C THR A 124 4.50 12.75 8.51
N VAL A 125 4.17 12.58 7.23
CA VAL A 125 5.11 12.16 6.17
C VAL A 125 6.39 13.01 6.13
N PRO A 126 6.34 14.35 5.97
CA PRO A 126 7.56 15.16 5.94
C PRO A 126 8.29 15.14 7.30
N ALA A 127 7.55 15.06 8.42
CA ALA A 127 8.17 15.01 9.74
C ALA A 127 9.04 13.76 9.92
N LEU A 128 8.60 12.59 9.44
CA LEU A 128 9.41 11.37 9.46
C LEU A 128 10.42 11.30 8.32
N GLY A 129 10.09 11.82 7.13
CA GLY A 129 11.01 11.93 6.00
C GLY A 129 12.29 12.68 6.37
N LEU A 130 12.16 13.77 7.14
CA LEU A 130 13.31 14.51 7.67
C LEU A 130 14.16 13.68 8.64
N GLU A 131 13.54 12.79 9.43
CA GLU A 131 14.27 11.88 10.32
C GLU A 131 15.06 10.84 9.52
N VAL A 132 14.43 10.19 8.53
CA VAL A 132 15.10 9.26 7.60
C VAL A 132 16.29 9.95 6.93
N TRP A 133 16.08 11.14 6.36
CA TRP A 133 17.11 11.92 5.70
C TRP A 133 18.27 12.28 6.62
N SER A 134 17.99 12.77 7.83
CA SER A 134 19.02 13.15 8.79
C SER A 134 19.91 11.96 9.20
N ARG A 135 19.31 10.77 9.34
CA ARG A 135 20.02 9.54 9.69
C ARG A 135 20.81 8.97 8.50
N GLY A 136 20.24 9.05 7.30
CA GLY A 136 20.92 8.67 6.06
C GLY A 136 22.14 9.54 5.79
N ARG A 137 22.01 10.87 5.92
CA ARG A 137 23.14 11.80 5.81
C ARG A 137 24.23 11.50 6.83
N LYS A 138 23.85 11.23 8.09
CA LYS A 138 24.81 10.85 9.15
C LYS A 138 25.54 9.54 8.81
N TRP A 139 24.82 8.52 8.36
CA TRP A 139 25.40 7.25 7.92
C TRP A 139 26.38 7.45 6.75
N TRP A 140 26.00 8.26 5.77
CA TRP A 140 26.82 8.58 4.61
C TRP A 140 28.13 9.28 5.02
N HIS A 141 28.08 10.30 5.88
CA HIS A 141 29.28 10.95 6.39
C HIS A 141 30.18 10.01 7.19
N LEU A 142 29.62 9.09 7.98
CA LEU A 142 30.41 8.08 8.71
C LEU A 142 31.11 7.08 7.78
N ARG A 143 30.58 6.87 6.58
CA ARG A 143 31.18 6.01 5.55
C ARG A 143 32.27 6.74 4.75
N GLN A 144 32.08 8.01 4.45
CA GLN A 144 33.06 8.82 3.71
C GLN A 144 34.22 9.32 4.57
N GLY A 145 33.99 9.57 5.86
CA GLY A 145 35.04 10.00 6.77
C GLY A 145 36.06 8.89 7.00
N GLY A 146 37.30 9.08 6.55
CA GLY A 146 38.46 8.30 6.99
C GLY A 146 38.66 8.50 8.49
N GLY A 147 38.04 7.66 9.30
CA GLY A 147 37.87 7.89 10.72
C GLY A 147 39.17 7.79 11.49
N ARG A 148 39.53 8.88 12.20
CA ARG A 148 40.42 8.82 13.37
C ARG A 148 39.73 7.99 14.46
N GLY A 149 40.01 6.70 14.53
CA GLY A 149 39.44 5.76 15.50
C GLY A 149 39.62 4.30 15.07
N SER A 150 39.29 3.35 15.93
CA SER A 150 39.38 1.93 15.54
C SER A 150 38.31 1.57 14.49
N PRO A 151 38.66 0.77 13.46
CA PRO A 151 37.72 0.33 12.42
C PRO A 151 36.45 -0.33 12.99
N ALA A 152 36.60 -1.09 14.08
CA ALA A 152 35.49 -1.73 14.77
C ALA A 152 34.47 -0.72 15.35
N ARG A 153 34.94 0.40 15.92
CA ARG A 153 34.07 1.45 16.46
C ARG A 153 33.33 2.19 15.36
N GLN A 154 34.00 2.49 14.25
CA GLN A 154 33.38 3.12 13.09
C GLN A 154 32.27 2.24 12.50
N MET A 155 32.52 0.94 12.37
CA MET A 155 31.51 0.00 11.87
C MET A 155 30.28 -0.09 12.77
N ARG A 156 30.45 -0.12 14.10
CA ARG A 156 29.34 -0.10 15.06
C ARG A 156 28.48 1.16 14.94
N HIS A 157 29.09 2.34 14.85
CA HIS A 157 28.35 3.59 14.72
C HIS A 157 27.62 3.71 13.37
N SER A 158 28.24 3.24 12.29
CA SER A 158 27.61 3.19 10.97
C SER A 158 26.40 2.26 10.97
N ARG A 159 26.53 1.05 11.53
CA ARG A 159 25.41 0.10 11.68
C ARG A 159 24.28 0.65 12.54
N ALA A 160 24.58 1.31 13.66
CA ALA A 160 23.56 1.93 14.49
C ALA A 160 22.83 3.10 13.78
N ALA A 161 23.54 3.86 12.94
CA ALA A 161 22.93 4.89 12.12
C ALA A 161 22.00 4.30 11.04
N LEU A 162 22.42 3.19 10.42
CA LEU A 162 21.64 2.45 9.42
C LEU A 162 20.39 1.80 10.05
N ALA A 163 20.51 1.20 11.24
CA ALA A 163 19.39 0.65 12.00
C ALA A 163 18.36 1.74 12.34
N GLY A 164 18.85 2.88 12.83
CA GLY A 164 18.03 4.04 13.14
C GLY A 164 17.31 4.56 11.89
N MET A 165 18.00 4.65 10.74
CA MET A 165 17.39 5.01 9.46
C MET A 165 16.31 4.00 9.05
N GLY A 166 16.62 2.70 9.11
CA GLY A 166 15.69 1.62 8.78
C GLY A 166 14.41 1.66 9.60
N ALA A 167 14.51 1.87 10.92
CA ALA A 167 13.34 2.00 11.79
C ALA A 167 12.41 3.17 11.40
N HIS A 168 12.98 4.33 11.05
CA HIS A 168 12.16 5.47 10.58
C HIS A 168 11.62 5.23 9.17
N LEU A 169 12.34 4.49 8.33
CA LEU A 169 11.91 4.13 6.99
C LEU A 169 10.69 3.19 7.03
N ILE A 170 10.64 2.26 8.00
CA ILE A 170 9.45 1.43 8.25
C ILE A 170 8.24 2.29 8.59
N HIS A 171 8.36 3.23 9.53
CA HIS A 171 7.24 4.10 9.89
C HIS A 171 6.84 5.07 8.78
N LEU A 172 7.80 5.56 7.98
CA LEU A 172 7.50 6.34 6.78
C LEU A 172 6.74 5.50 5.76
N GLY A 173 7.19 4.27 5.49
CA GLY A 173 6.50 3.34 4.61
C GLY A 173 5.08 3.03 5.09
N LEU A 174 4.89 2.85 6.40
CA LEU A 174 3.56 2.68 7.00
C LEU A 174 2.64 3.88 6.75
N LEU A 175 3.15 5.11 6.86
CA LEU A 175 2.35 6.32 6.59
C LEU A 175 1.97 6.43 5.11
N ILE A 176 2.90 6.15 4.20
CA ILE A 176 2.64 6.14 2.75
C ILE A 176 1.60 5.06 2.40
N LEU A 177 1.73 3.87 3.01
CA LEU A 177 0.76 2.79 2.88
C LEU A 177 -0.62 3.20 3.38
N ILE A 178 -0.72 3.86 4.54
CA ILE A 178 -1.99 4.37 5.08
C ILE A 178 -2.62 5.39 4.14
N ILE A 179 -1.84 6.28 3.51
CA ILE A 179 -2.38 7.20 2.50
C ILE A 179 -3.00 6.40 1.35
N GLY A 180 -2.24 5.45 0.78
CA GLY A 180 -2.76 4.57 -0.27
C GLY A 180 -4.00 3.79 0.16
N HIS A 181 -4.07 3.33 1.40
CA HIS A 181 -5.22 2.63 1.97
C HIS A 181 -6.45 3.54 2.08
N ILE A 182 -6.29 4.78 2.54
CA ILE A 182 -7.39 5.75 2.57
C ILE A 182 -8.00 5.90 1.17
N PHE A 183 -7.17 6.02 0.12
CA PHE A 183 -7.67 6.15 -1.25
C PHE A 183 -8.22 4.84 -1.85
N ALA A 184 -7.50 3.73 -1.75
CA ALA A 184 -7.84 2.49 -2.47
C ALA A 184 -8.82 1.57 -1.72
N THR A 185 -9.10 1.83 -0.44
CA THR A 185 -10.04 0.99 0.34
C THR A 185 -11.05 1.79 1.14
N THR A 186 -10.71 2.95 1.72
CA THR A 186 -11.72 3.74 2.45
C THR A 186 -12.63 4.53 1.53
N LEU A 187 -12.09 5.09 0.44
CA LEU A 187 -12.88 5.85 -0.54
C LEU A 187 -13.61 4.95 -1.55
N VAL A 188 -13.27 3.67 -1.66
CA VAL A 188 -13.90 2.74 -2.63
C VAL A 188 -14.82 1.77 -1.89
N ASP A 189 -16.12 1.87 -2.13
CA ASP A 189 -17.14 1.02 -1.55
C ASP A 189 -17.26 -0.31 -2.29
N ARG A 190 -16.55 -1.32 -1.81
CA ARG A 190 -16.60 -2.68 -2.37
C ARG A 190 -17.93 -3.41 -2.16
N GLY A 191 -18.84 -2.83 -1.37
CA GLY A 191 -20.18 -3.35 -1.14
C GLY A 191 -21.22 -2.76 -2.08
N ASN A 192 -20.92 -1.65 -2.76
CA ASN A 192 -21.88 -0.94 -3.60
C ASN A 192 -22.23 -1.76 -4.86
N ILE A 193 -23.51 -1.73 -5.22
CA ILE A 193 -24.05 -2.42 -6.39
C ILE A 193 -23.69 -1.66 -7.67
N SER A 194 -23.40 -0.35 -7.60
CA SER A 194 -22.97 0.47 -8.75
C SER A 194 -21.76 -0.12 -9.48
N HIS A 195 -20.82 -0.71 -8.73
CA HIS A 195 -19.63 -1.37 -9.28
C HIS A 195 -19.92 -2.64 -10.08
N ARG A 196 -21.16 -3.16 -10.05
CA ARG A 196 -21.57 -4.34 -10.81
C ARG A 196 -22.19 -3.93 -12.14
N LEU A 197 -21.37 -3.97 -13.17
CA LEU A 197 -21.74 -3.60 -14.53
C LEU A 197 -22.29 -4.80 -15.28
N SER A 198 -23.36 -4.56 -16.04
CA SER A 198 -23.89 -5.51 -17.00
C SER A 198 -23.44 -5.09 -18.39
N LEU A 199 -22.49 -5.81 -18.97
CA LEU A 199 -21.99 -5.54 -20.31
C LEU A 199 -22.76 -6.42 -21.28
N SER A 200 -23.35 -5.80 -22.31
CA SER A 200 -23.90 -6.52 -23.46
C SER A 200 -22.87 -6.53 -24.58
N GLU A 201 -22.87 -7.58 -25.38
CA GLU A 201 -21.92 -7.76 -26.48
C GLU A 201 -21.97 -6.54 -27.42
N ASP A 202 -20.78 -6.04 -27.78
CA ASP A 202 -20.54 -4.87 -28.62
C ASP A 202 -21.23 -3.57 -28.18
N ASN A 203 -21.74 -3.51 -26.94
CA ASN A 203 -22.42 -2.34 -26.41
C ASN A 203 -21.52 -1.59 -25.41
N PRO A 204 -21.12 -0.34 -25.71
CA PRO A 204 -20.24 0.43 -24.84
C PRO A 204 -20.94 0.85 -23.53
N VAL A 205 -20.25 0.62 -22.41
CA VAL A 205 -20.69 1.05 -21.07
C VAL A 205 -19.64 1.99 -20.48
N VAL A 206 -20.07 3.18 -20.07
CA VAL A 206 -19.20 4.20 -19.46
C VAL A 206 -19.03 3.90 -17.97
N GLU A 207 -17.79 3.85 -17.51
CA GLU A 207 -17.40 3.72 -16.10
C GLU A 207 -16.32 4.76 -15.78
N GLY A 208 -16.71 5.83 -15.07
CA GLY A 208 -15.83 6.96 -14.79
C GLY A 208 -15.35 7.66 -16.07
N ASP A 209 -14.03 7.62 -16.30
CA ASP A 209 -13.36 8.16 -17.50
C ASP A 209 -12.99 7.08 -18.54
N LEU A 210 -13.54 5.87 -18.36
CA LEU A 210 -13.32 4.72 -19.24
C LEU A 210 -14.62 4.30 -19.93
N VAL A 211 -14.48 3.68 -21.09
CA VAL A 211 -15.56 2.96 -21.78
C VAL A 211 -15.17 1.49 -21.90
N LEU A 212 -16.04 0.61 -21.41
CA LEU A 212 -15.89 -0.83 -21.45
C LEU A 212 -16.77 -1.42 -22.56
N VAL A 213 -16.18 -2.26 -23.40
CA VAL A 213 -16.88 -2.99 -24.47
C VAL A 213 -16.59 -4.47 -24.30
N PHE A 214 -17.63 -5.27 -24.07
CA PHE A 214 -17.53 -6.73 -24.07
C PHE A 214 -17.60 -7.23 -25.52
N THR A 215 -16.58 -7.95 -25.98
CA THR A 215 -16.45 -8.34 -27.38
C THR A 215 -16.56 -9.84 -27.61
N ASP A 216 -16.06 -10.67 -26.68
CA ASP A 216 -16.03 -12.13 -26.89
C ASP A 216 -15.83 -12.89 -25.57
N ILE A 217 -16.10 -14.20 -25.56
CA ILE A 217 -15.78 -15.12 -24.47
C ILE A 217 -14.63 -16.04 -24.89
N GLU A 218 -13.57 -16.01 -24.10
CA GLU A 218 -12.40 -16.83 -24.32
C GLU A 218 -12.46 -18.13 -23.50
N LEU A 219 -12.20 -19.24 -24.19
CA LEU A 219 -12.26 -20.58 -23.63
C LEU A 219 -10.97 -21.32 -23.89
N LEU A 220 -10.29 -21.67 -22.80
CA LEU A 220 -9.00 -22.32 -22.85
C LEU A 220 -9.04 -23.58 -22.00
N SER A 221 -8.44 -24.66 -22.49
CA SER A 221 -8.33 -25.92 -21.77
C SER A 221 -6.88 -26.37 -21.69
N ILE A 222 -6.58 -27.24 -20.72
CA ILE A 222 -5.24 -27.81 -20.61
C ILE A 222 -4.83 -28.52 -21.91
N GLY A 223 -3.63 -28.20 -22.41
CA GLY A 223 -3.13 -28.67 -23.71
C GLY A 223 -3.33 -27.68 -24.87
N ASP A 224 -4.05 -26.57 -24.66
CA ASP A 224 -4.00 -25.42 -25.55
C ASP A 224 -2.73 -24.59 -25.25
N GLU A 225 -1.97 -24.19 -26.28
CA GLU A 225 -0.72 -23.43 -26.09
C GLU A 225 -0.96 -22.12 -25.33
N GLU A 226 -2.10 -21.47 -25.58
CA GLU A 226 -2.49 -20.24 -24.90
C GLU A 226 -2.82 -20.48 -23.41
N PHE A 227 -3.49 -21.58 -23.07
CA PHE A 227 -3.73 -21.97 -21.67
C PHE A 227 -2.42 -22.19 -20.92
N ASP A 228 -1.56 -23.06 -21.48
CA ASP A 228 -0.32 -23.49 -20.86
C ASP A 228 0.69 -22.33 -20.73
N SER A 229 0.59 -21.30 -21.56
CA SER A 229 1.42 -20.08 -21.46
C SER A 229 0.93 -19.09 -20.39
N ARG A 230 -0.36 -19.07 -20.11
CA ARG A 230 -1.01 -18.10 -19.20
C ARG A 230 -1.21 -18.64 -17.80
N PHE A 231 -1.44 -19.95 -17.65
CA PHE A 231 -1.82 -20.56 -16.38
C PHE A 231 -0.93 -21.77 -16.06
N ASP A 232 -0.18 -21.68 -14.96
CA ASP A 232 0.61 -22.80 -14.41
C ASP A 232 -0.26 -23.86 -13.69
N VAL A 233 -1.54 -23.55 -13.46
CA VAL A 233 -2.45 -24.35 -12.65
C VAL A 233 -3.85 -24.32 -13.24
N GLY A 234 -4.67 -25.31 -12.88
CA GLY A 234 -6.04 -25.45 -13.40
C GLY A 234 -6.10 -26.40 -14.60
N VAL A 235 -7.30 -26.69 -15.05
CA VAL A 235 -7.57 -27.57 -16.21
C VAL A 235 -8.40 -26.91 -17.29
N GLY A 236 -8.90 -25.70 -17.02
CA GLY A 236 -9.57 -24.88 -18.01
C GLY A 236 -9.86 -23.49 -17.47
N TYR A 237 -10.13 -22.56 -18.38
CA TYR A 237 -10.38 -21.16 -18.12
C TYR A 237 -11.54 -20.69 -18.98
N VAL A 238 -12.39 -19.86 -18.37
CA VAL A 238 -13.50 -19.16 -19.04
C VAL A 238 -13.34 -17.68 -18.72
N GLY A 239 -13.06 -16.88 -19.73
CA GLY A 239 -12.83 -15.43 -19.60
C GLY A 239 -13.75 -14.62 -20.50
N ALA A 240 -14.07 -13.41 -20.07
CA ALA A 240 -14.66 -12.42 -20.96
C ALA A 240 -13.54 -11.55 -21.52
N VAL A 241 -13.58 -11.23 -22.82
CA VAL A 241 -12.72 -10.24 -23.45
C VAL A 241 -13.43 -8.90 -23.38
N VAL A 242 -12.83 -7.97 -22.62
CA VAL A 242 -13.36 -6.62 -22.42
C VAL A 242 -12.33 -5.62 -22.89
N GLU A 243 -12.65 -4.89 -23.96
CA GLU A 243 -11.83 -3.79 -24.44
C GLU A 243 -12.14 -2.51 -23.66
N VAL A 244 -11.08 -1.76 -23.36
CA VAL A 244 -11.13 -0.54 -22.56
C VAL A 244 -10.66 0.63 -23.42
N TYR A 245 -11.50 1.65 -23.52
CA TYR A 245 -11.25 2.86 -24.29
C TYR A 245 -11.30 4.08 -23.36
N GLU A 246 -10.63 5.17 -23.76
CA GLU A 246 -10.87 6.47 -23.13
C GLU A 246 -12.24 7.01 -23.55
N VAL A 247 -12.89 7.78 -22.64
CA VAL A 247 -14.08 8.54 -23.01
C VAL A 247 -13.68 9.67 -23.96
N ALA A 248 -14.23 9.67 -25.19
CA ALA A 248 -13.97 10.75 -26.13
C ALA A 248 -14.69 12.05 -25.70
N ASP A 249 -13.98 13.17 -25.79
CA ASP A 249 -14.51 14.49 -25.47
C ASP A 249 -15.59 14.89 -26.49
N PRO A 250 -16.85 15.19 -26.10
CA PRO A 250 -17.92 15.55 -27.05
C PRO A 250 -17.65 16.87 -27.81
N GLY A 251 -16.55 17.58 -27.50
CA GLY A 251 -16.13 18.81 -28.15
C GLY A 251 -15.22 18.65 -29.39
N GLY A 252 -14.81 17.43 -29.74
CA GLY A 252 -13.91 17.17 -30.88
C GLY A 252 -14.65 16.86 -32.17
N ALA A 253 -14.98 17.88 -32.97
CA ALA A 253 -15.30 17.79 -34.41
C ALA A 253 -16.10 16.53 -34.88
N GLY A 254 -17.24 16.28 -34.27
CA GLY A 254 -18.22 15.28 -34.70
C GLY A 254 -19.60 15.70 -34.21
N SER A 255 -20.27 16.54 -35.00
CA SER A 255 -21.62 17.05 -34.73
C SER A 255 -22.59 15.94 -34.34
N GLY A 256 -23.34 16.17 -33.26
CA GLY A 256 -24.37 15.30 -32.74
C GLY A 256 -25.23 14.63 -33.83
N GLY A 257 -25.09 13.31 -33.91
CA GLY A 257 -26.06 12.41 -34.50
C GLY A 257 -27.13 12.07 -33.47
N ALA A 258 -28.35 11.82 -33.92
CA ALA A 258 -29.57 11.75 -33.12
C ALA A 258 -29.70 10.52 -32.18
N ASP A 259 -28.62 9.78 -31.96
CA ASP A 259 -28.58 8.62 -31.08
C ASP A 259 -27.49 8.89 -30.04
N ASN A 260 -27.78 8.66 -28.76
CA ASN A 260 -26.84 8.83 -27.64
C ASN A 260 -25.71 7.76 -27.68
N ALA A 261 -25.05 7.60 -28.81
CA ALA A 261 -23.96 6.68 -29.01
C ALA A 261 -22.72 7.20 -28.26
N VAL A 262 -22.21 6.40 -27.34
CA VAL A 262 -20.94 6.65 -26.66
C VAL A 262 -19.84 6.65 -27.73
N ILE A 263 -19.11 7.77 -27.87
CA ILE A 263 -17.98 7.85 -28.78
C ILE A 263 -16.77 7.23 -28.08
N LEU A 264 -16.23 6.17 -28.66
CA LEU A 264 -15.00 5.53 -28.20
C LEU A 264 -13.82 6.45 -28.52
N GLY A 265 -13.01 6.76 -27.50
CA GLY A 265 -11.72 7.41 -27.66
C GLY A 265 -10.64 6.41 -28.08
N ASP A 266 -9.39 6.67 -27.66
CA ASP A 266 -8.28 5.78 -27.94
C ASP A 266 -8.43 4.46 -27.15
N HIS A 267 -8.06 3.34 -27.79
CA HIS A 267 -7.96 2.04 -27.12
C HIS A 267 -6.80 2.08 -26.12
N ILE A 268 -7.09 1.69 -24.87
CA ILE A 268 -6.12 1.71 -23.77
C ILE A 268 -5.57 0.31 -23.53
N ALA A 269 -6.47 -0.67 -23.40
CA ALA A 269 -6.14 -2.02 -22.99
C ALA A 269 -7.25 -3.01 -23.34
N THR A 270 -6.89 -4.30 -23.38
CA THR A 270 -7.84 -5.41 -23.42
C THR A 270 -7.69 -6.19 -22.13
N LEU A 271 -8.79 -6.32 -21.37
CA LEU A 271 -8.85 -7.02 -20.10
C LEU A 271 -9.59 -8.34 -20.25
N GLN A 272 -9.04 -9.39 -19.65
CA GLN A 272 -9.59 -10.74 -19.70
C GLN A 272 -9.92 -11.25 -18.29
N PRO A 273 -10.95 -10.69 -17.61
CA PRO A 273 -11.41 -11.25 -16.34
C PRO A 273 -12.06 -12.60 -16.59
N GLY A 274 -11.91 -13.54 -15.66
CA GLY A 274 -12.44 -14.88 -15.89
C GLY A 274 -12.45 -15.78 -14.67
N VAL A 275 -12.60 -17.07 -14.92
CA VAL A 275 -12.63 -18.12 -13.89
C VAL A 275 -11.82 -19.32 -14.35
N LEU A 276 -10.85 -19.67 -13.52
CA LEU A 276 -10.04 -20.87 -13.65
C LEU A 276 -10.73 -22.04 -12.95
N ARG A 277 -10.80 -23.19 -13.62
CA ARG A 277 -11.38 -24.44 -13.11
C ARG A 277 -10.28 -25.43 -12.74
N PHE A 278 -10.53 -26.20 -11.69
CA PHE A 278 -9.64 -27.25 -11.20
C PHE A 278 -10.28 -28.64 -11.29
N GLU A 279 -9.45 -29.69 -11.33
CA GLU A 279 -9.90 -31.09 -11.43
C GLU A 279 -10.88 -31.51 -10.34
N ASN A 280 -10.70 -30.96 -9.15
CA ASN A 280 -11.54 -31.23 -7.98
C ASN A 280 -12.90 -30.49 -8.01
N GLY A 281 -13.23 -29.83 -9.12
CA GLY A 281 -14.48 -29.11 -9.33
C GLY A 281 -14.52 -27.72 -8.69
N PHE A 282 -13.41 -27.28 -8.07
CA PHE A 282 -13.32 -25.92 -7.56
C PHE A 282 -13.07 -24.93 -8.70
N ALA A 283 -13.52 -23.70 -8.49
CA ALA A 283 -13.35 -22.58 -9.41
C ALA A 283 -12.73 -21.39 -8.67
N ARG A 284 -11.82 -20.68 -9.33
CA ARG A 284 -11.17 -19.46 -8.81
C ARG A 284 -11.39 -18.33 -9.80
N SER A 285 -11.83 -17.17 -9.31
CA SER A 285 -11.91 -15.97 -10.14
C SER A 285 -10.50 -15.44 -10.46
N GLU A 286 -10.24 -15.23 -11.75
CA GLU A 286 -9.10 -14.51 -12.27
C GLU A 286 -9.47 -13.05 -12.44
N VAL A 287 -8.65 -12.20 -11.83
CA VAL A 287 -8.86 -10.76 -11.78
C VAL A 287 -8.01 -10.11 -12.87
N ALA A 288 -8.64 -9.34 -13.75
CA ALA A 288 -7.92 -8.55 -14.75
C ALA A 288 -7.62 -7.17 -14.16
N THR A 289 -6.39 -6.69 -14.33
CA THR A 289 -5.92 -5.41 -13.77
C THR A 289 -5.25 -4.57 -14.83
N MET A 290 -5.65 -3.31 -14.95
CA MET A 290 -5.00 -2.28 -15.74
C MET A 290 -4.36 -1.25 -14.81
N SER A 291 -3.05 -1.03 -14.94
CA SER A 291 -2.36 -0.05 -14.11
C SER A 291 -2.33 1.33 -14.77
N ARG A 292 -2.74 2.37 -14.02
CA ARG A 292 -2.77 3.76 -14.45
C ARG A 292 -1.88 4.61 -13.54
N ALA A 293 -1.61 5.86 -13.94
CA ALA A 293 -0.83 6.78 -13.10
C ALA A 293 -1.56 7.15 -11.78
N SER A 294 -2.90 7.24 -11.82
CA SER A 294 -3.75 7.57 -10.68
C SER A 294 -3.96 6.40 -9.71
N GLY A 295 -3.82 5.16 -10.17
CA GLY A 295 -4.18 3.95 -9.45
C GLY A 295 -4.33 2.75 -10.37
N ASP A 296 -4.90 1.67 -9.87
CA ASP A 296 -5.19 0.47 -10.68
C ASP A 296 -6.68 0.36 -10.92
N PHE A 297 -7.07 0.04 -12.15
CA PHE A 297 -8.42 -0.34 -12.52
C PHE A 297 -8.53 -1.85 -12.56
N ILE A 298 -9.51 -2.41 -11.88
CA ILE A 298 -9.67 -3.84 -11.68
C ILE A 298 -11.02 -4.27 -12.23
N LEU A 299 -11.02 -5.35 -13.00
CA LEU A 299 -12.21 -6.01 -13.50
C LEU A 299 -12.27 -7.45 -12.99
N ILE A 300 -13.40 -7.81 -12.39
CA ILE A 300 -13.64 -9.13 -11.79
C ILE A 300 -14.86 -9.75 -12.45
N PHE A 301 -14.72 -10.97 -12.94
CA PHE A 301 -15.83 -11.72 -13.51
C PHE A 301 -16.68 -12.36 -12.40
N ASP A 302 -18.00 -12.27 -12.50
CA ASP A 302 -18.91 -12.87 -11.52
C ASP A 302 -18.83 -14.41 -11.55
N LEU A 303 -18.37 -15.01 -10.45
CA LEU A 303 -18.19 -16.46 -10.32
C LEU A 303 -19.50 -17.24 -10.51
N SER A 304 -20.64 -16.65 -10.10
CA SER A 304 -21.94 -17.31 -10.24
C SER A 304 -22.34 -17.49 -11.71
N GLN A 305 -22.08 -16.47 -12.54
CA GLN A 305 -22.28 -16.55 -13.99
C GLN A 305 -21.26 -17.46 -14.66
N ALA A 306 -20.01 -17.47 -14.20
CA ALA A 306 -19.00 -18.38 -14.75
C ALA A 306 -19.40 -19.86 -14.60
N SER A 307 -20.10 -20.22 -13.52
CA SER A 307 -20.62 -21.58 -13.35
C SER A 307 -21.77 -21.88 -14.32
N GLU A 308 -22.64 -20.91 -14.60
CA GLU A 308 -23.76 -21.04 -15.53
C GLU A 308 -23.25 -21.15 -16.98
N LEU A 309 -22.31 -20.28 -17.37
CA LEU A 309 -21.63 -20.33 -18.66
C LEU A 309 -20.86 -21.64 -18.82
N GLY A 310 -20.15 -22.07 -17.78
CA GLY A 310 -19.48 -23.37 -17.73
C GLY A 310 -20.40 -24.56 -17.95
N GLN A 311 -21.68 -24.47 -17.59
CA GLN A 311 -22.68 -25.52 -17.81
C GLN A 311 -23.37 -25.41 -19.19
N ALA A 312 -23.75 -24.20 -19.61
CA ALA A 312 -24.30 -23.94 -20.94
C ALA A 312 -23.36 -24.42 -22.06
N MET A 313 -22.05 -24.30 -21.83
CA MET A 313 -21.01 -24.81 -22.72
C MET A 313 -20.92 -26.33 -22.83
N VAL A 314 -21.12 -27.06 -21.73
CA VAL A 314 -21.18 -28.53 -21.77
C VAL A 314 -22.37 -29.01 -22.61
N MET A 315 -23.41 -28.18 -22.71
CA MET A 315 -24.58 -28.43 -23.54
C MET A 315 -24.44 -27.91 -24.98
N GLY A 316 -23.37 -27.18 -25.30
CA GLY A 316 -23.08 -26.66 -26.65
C GLY A 316 -23.84 -25.40 -27.05
N ASP A 317 -24.29 -24.59 -26.08
CA ASP A 317 -25.25 -23.49 -26.28
C ASP A 317 -24.57 -22.09 -26.26
N LEU A 318 -23.38 -21.98 -26.85
CA LEU A 318 -22.51 -20.80 -26.71
C LEU A 318 -22.96 -19.57 -27.51
N ASP A 319 -23.74 -19.77 -28.57
CA ASP A 319 -24.18 -18.69 -29.45
C ASP A 319 -25.26 -17.78 -28.80
N GLU A 320 -25.64 -18.01 -27.53
CA GLU A 320 -26.68 -17.26 -26.81
C GLU A 320 -26.15 -16.29 -25.72
N VAL A 321 -24.83 -16.17 -25.50
CA VAL A 321 -24.30 -15.34 -24.39
C VAL A 321 -24.09 -13.88 -24.80
N GLU A 322 -25.18 -13.14 -24.96
CA GLU A 322 -25.16 -11.72 -25.36
C GLU A 322 -24.84 -10.75 -24.20
N ARG A 323 -24.66 -11.24 -22.98
CA ARG A 323 -24.51 -10.42 -21.78
C ARG A 323 -23.72 -11.08 -20.67
N ILE A 324 -22.79 -10.32 -20.10
CA ILE A 324 -22.02 -10.68 -18.92
C ILE A 324 -22.19 -9.67 -17.80
N ARG A 325 -21.91 -10.10 -16.57
CA ARG A 325 -21.79 -9.24 -15.40
C ARG A 325 -20.36 -9.25 -14.90
N VAL A 326 -19.81 -8.06 -14.79
CA VAL A 326 -18.47 -7.82 -14.25
C VAL A 326 -18.56 -6.85 -13.08
N THR A 327 -17.64 -6.96 -12.14
CA THR A 327 -17.45 -5.96 -11.10
C THR A 327 -16.21 -5.14 -11.44
N ALA A 328 -16.37 -3.84 -11.64
CA ALA A 328 -15.30 -2.91 -11.94
C ALA A 328 -14.95 -2.09 -10.69
N TYR A 329 -13.67 -1.85 -10.44
CA TYR A 329 -13.20 -0.97 -9.38
C TYR A 329 -12.08 -0.07 -9.90
N ASP A 330 -12.23 1.24 -9.73
CA ASP A 330 -11.10 2.16 -9.79
C ASP A 330 -10.50 2.31 -8.40
N LEU A 331 -9.23 1.95 -8.24
CA LEU A 331 -8.51 1.99 -6.96
C LEU A 331 -7.48 3.13 -6.95
N PRO A 332 -7.91 4.38 -6.67
CA PRO A 332 -7.00 5.51 -6.64
C PRO A 332 -5.92 5.30 -5.57
N GLY A 333 -4.69 5.71 -5.87
CA GLY A 333 -3.58 5.67 -4.92
C GLY A 333 -3.08 4.26 -4.56
N SER A 334 -3.49 3.20 -5.27
CA SER A 334 -3.00 1.82 -5.06
C SER A 334 -1.46 1.72 -5.07
N HIS A 335 -0.79 2.50 -5.91
CA HIS A 335 0.67 2.59 -5.99
C HIS A 335 1.32 3.03 -4.67
N LEU A 336 0.65 3.85 -3.87
CA LEU A 336 1.15 4.26 -2.56
C LEU A 336 1.16 3.09 -1.57
N VAL A 337 0.23 2.15 -1.70
CA VAL A 337 0.23 0.90 -0.91
C VAL A 337 1.49 0.10 -1.23
N TRP A 338 1.78 -0.12 -2.52
CA TRP A 338 2.98 -0.84 -2.97
C TRP A 338 4.29 -0.15 -2.59
N LEU A 339 4.34 1.18 -2.75
CA LEU A 339 5.49 1.98 -2.34
C LEU A 339 5.71 1.88 -0.82
N GLY A 340 4.65 2.00 -0.04
CA GLY A 340 4.71 1.87 1.41
C GLY A 340 5.25 0.51 1.87
N TRP A 341 4.74 -0.58 1.29
CA TRP A 341 5.26 -1.94 1.52
C TRP A 341 6.74 -2.05 1.17
N SER A 342 7.14 -1.54 0.01
CA SER A 342 8.54 -1.57 -0.45
C SER A 342 9.48 -0.83 0.50
N LEU A 343 9.07 0.35 1.00
CA LEU A 343 9.82 1.12 1.98
C LEU A 343 9.92 0.38 3.33
N MET A 344 8.85 -0.27 3.76
CA MET A 344 8.86 -1.09 4.98
C MET A 344 9.82 -2.28 4.85
N LEU A 345 9.77 -3.02 3.74
CA LEU A 345 10.67 -4.14 3.45
C LEU A 345 12.13 -3.69 3.42
N LEU A 346 12.42 -2.58 2.74
CA LEU A 346 13.75 -1.99 2.72
C LEU A 346 14.20 -1.56 4.13
N GLY A 347 13.31 -0.93 4.89
CA GLY A 347 13.59 -0.50 6.26
C GLY A 347 13.88 -1.67 7.20
N MET A 348 13.14 -2.78 7.05
CA MET A 348 13.39 -4.03 7.78
C MET A 348 14.73 -4.64 7.41
N MET A 349 15.09 -4.66 6.12
CA MET A 349 16.39 -5.14 5.65
C MET A 349 17.55 -4.30 6.22
N LEU A 350 17.41 -2.97 6.24
CA LEU A 350 18.40 -2.07 6.85
C LEU A 350 18.52 -2.29 8.37
N ASN A 351 17.40 -2.49 9.05
CA ASN A 351 17.43 -2.80 10.47
C ASN A 351 18.13 -4.14 10.72
N TRP A 352 17.80 -5.19 9.96
CA TRP A 352 18.38 -6.53 10.07
C TRP A 352 19.92 -6.54 10.01
N GLN A 353 20.52 -5.81 9.07
CA GLN A 353 21.98 -5.73 8.91
C GLN A 353 22.71 -5.21 10.16
N SER A 354 22.01 -4.50 11.05
CA SER A 354 22.57 -4.00 12.30
C SER A 354 22.73 -5.06 13.39
N TRP A 355 22.00 -6.18 13.29
CA TRP A 355 22.01 -7.29 14.26
C TRP A 355 23.05 -8.36 13.93
N TRP A 356 23.63 -8.36 12.72
CA TRP A 356 24.66 -9.34 12.36
C TRP A 356 25.98 -9.05 13.09
N PRO A 357 26.63 -10.03 13.75
CA PRO A 357 27.95 -9.82 14.32
C PRO A 357 28.92 -9.37 13.22
N ALA A 358 29.89 -8.53 13.61
CA ALA A 358 31.01 -8.22 12.73
C ALA A 358 31.65 -9.57 12.33
N PRO A 359 31.89 -9.85 11.04
CA PRO A 359 32.60 -11.06 10.69
C PRO A 359 33.95 -11.09 11.42
N ALA A 360 34.23 -12.21 12.10
CA ALA A 360 35.43 -12.41 12.91
C ALA A 360 36.75 -12.42 12.10
N PHE A 361 36.68 -12.35 10.76
CA PHE A 361 37.84 -12.46 9.88
C PHE A 361 38.75 -11.21 9.81
N ALA A 362 38.52 -10.18 10.61
CA ALA A 362 39.35 -8.98 10.66
C ALA A 362 40.36 -8.94 11.84
N VAL A 363 40.56 -10.05 12.56
CA VAL A 363 41.54 -10.15 13.66
C VAL A 363 42.45 -11.37 13.46
N THR A 364 43.19 -11.41 12.34
CA THR A 364 44.34 -12.31 12.20
C THR A 364 45.40 -11.66 11.32
N LYS A 365 46.10 -10.65 11.85
CA LYS A 365 47.43 -10.28 11.35
C LYS A 365 48.23 -9.55 12.41
N GLN A 366 48.58 -10.25 13.48
CA GLN A 366 49.59 -9.77 14.42
C GLN A 366 50.24 -10.89 15.25
N TYR A 367 50.58 -12.02 14.63
CA TYR A 367 51.54 -12.97 15.20
C TYR A 367 52.14 -13.80 14.07
N SER A 368 53.23 -13.30 13.48
CA SER A 368 54.23 -14.08 12.74
C SER A 368 55.27 -13.11 12.20
N THR A 369 56.30 -12.87 13.00
CA THR A 369 57.73 -12.78 12.60
C THR A 369 58.52 -12.49 13.87
N SER A 370 58.66 -13.50 14.72
CA SER A 370 59.73 -13.60 15.71
C SER A 370 60.45 -14.91 15.43
N GLY A 371 61.67 -14.83 14.90
CA GLY A 371 62.51 -15.98 14.59
C GLY A 371 63.29 -15.77 13.30
N ASP A 372 64.46 -15.12 13.42
CA ASP A 372 65.76 -15.77 13.19
C ASP A 372 66.83 -14.75 12.77
N GLY A 373 67.95 -14.73 13.50
CA GLY A 373 69.11 -13.89 13.20
C GLY A 373 70.06 -13.69 14.39
N GLU A 374 70.95 -14.67 14.57
CA GLU A 374 72.04 -14.81 15.54
C GLU A 374 72.91 -13.58 15.87
N GLY A 375 73.35 -13.52 17.14
CA GLY A 375 74.78 -13.45 17.49
C GLY A 375 75.42 -12.09 17.79
N ARG A 376 75.70 -11.82 19.08
CA ARG A 376 77.07 -11.60 19.60
C ARG A 376 77.12 -11.40 21.12
N THR A 377 78.18 -11.98 21.66
CA THR A 377 78.68 -12.15 23.03
C THR A 377 79.33 -10.89 23.64
N GLY A 378 79.38 -10.85 24.97
CA GLY A 378 80.32 -10.06 25.81
C GLY A 378 79.61 -9.51 27.05
N SER A 379 79.65 -10.16 28.23
CA SER A 379 80.73 -10.25 29.23
C SER A 379 80.97 -8.92 29.99
N ASP A 380 80.77 -9.02 31.32
CA ASP A 380 81.38 -8.22 32.40
C ASP A 380 80.90 -6.74 32.50
N GLU A 381 80.70 -6.09 33.65
CA GLU A 381 81.33 -6.18 34.97
C GLU A 381 80.49 -5.34 35.98
N GLU A 382 80.54 -5.75 37.25
CA GLU A 382 80.40 -5.03 38.55
C GLU A 382 79.83 -3.58 38.63
N GLU A 383 78.75 -3.39 39.41
CA GLU A 383 78.78 -2.88 40.81
C GLU A 383 77.41 -3.08 41.50
#